data_AF-A0A7W5CKC0-F1
#
_entry.id   AF-A0A7W5CKC0-F1
#
_cell.length_a   1.000
_cell.length_b   1.000
_cell.length_c   1.000
_cell.angle_alpha   90.00
_cell.angle_beta   90.00
_cell.angle_gamma   90.00
#
_symmetry.space_group_name_H-M   'P 1'
#
loop_
_entity.id
_entity.type
_entity.pdbx_description
1 polymer ?
#
loop_
_entity_poly.entity_id
_entity_poly.type
_entity_poly.pdbx_seq_one_letter_code
_entity_poly.pdbx_strand_id
1 'polypeptide(L)'
;MPANSQQYFRFHQSEHLGTAHYRPRWGEDNAVADALEQYIPDLTEHDWVRARDIVLDVVRKVRPQLSSYTDAALVNAVAHHVDWCVYVAGFDPDPSVLFRRDVIGAAVAAMPTSRTSTKGRRRSILFRVGEILGRIPIPSHLPTLAGATPTTPYWTTEIDRYVQANLAAAASAGHRSRTGAPRGTAGPAPAAADARVGEILDARTLLEDLRTTAPTRTTSPDFPGCTTVCSCASLGL
;
A
#
# COMPACT_ATOMS: atom_id res chain seq x y z
N MET A 1 52.23 -39.03 -5.53
CA MET A 1 52.13 -37.56 -5.65
C MET A 1 50.69 -37.15 -5.38
N PRO A 2 50.47 -36.03 -4.65
CA PRO A 2 49.59 -36.05 -3.49
C PRO A 2 48.20 -35.43 -3.70
N ALA A 3 47.36 -35.79 -2.73
CA ALA A 3 46.14 -35.17 -2.23
C ALA A 3 45.71 -33.81 -2.82
N ASN A 4 44.43 -33.70 -3.17
CA ASN A 4 43.74 -32.41 -3.11
C ASN A 4 42.35 -32.54 -2.48
N SER A 5 42.36 -32.43 -1.16
CA SER A 5 41.41 -31.72 -0.30
C SER A 5 40.19 -31.09 -0.96
N GLN A 6 39.06 -31.80 -0.96
CA GLN A 6 37.72 -31.20 -0.99
C GLN A 6 37.17 -31.29 0.44
N GLN A 7 37.64 -30.37 1.27
CA GLN A 7 37.26 -30.19 2.66
C GLN A 7 36.42 -28.92 2.76
N TYR A 8 35.29 -29.04 3.46
CA TYR A 8 34.48 -27.99 4.06
C TYR A 8 33.74 -27.00 3.16
N PHE A 9 32.43 -27.26 2.96
CA PHE A 9 31.39 -26.29 3.36
C PHE A 9 30.14 -27.07 3.81
N ARG A 10 30.23 -27.61 5.02
CA ARG A 10 29.08 -28.08 5.80
C ARG A 10 28.82 -27.01 6.86
N PHE A 11 28.03 -26.00 6.51
CA PHE A 11 27.50 -25.06 7.49
C PHE A 11 26.14 -25.56 7.98
N HIS A 12 26.14 -25.97 9.24
CA HIS A 12 24.96 -26.18 10.07
C HIS A 12 24.31 -24.82 10.42
N GLN A 13 23.07 -24.91 10.88
CA GLN A 13 22.24 -23.86 11.50
C GLN A 13 21.37 -23.03 10.54
N SER A 14 20.30 -23.68 10.06
CA SER A 14 19.01 -23.01 9.93
C SER A 14 18.49 -22.69 11.33
N GLU A 15 18.86 -21.51 11.85
CA GLU A 15 18.19 -20.92 12.99
C GLU A 15 16.72 -20.71 12.65
N HIS A 16 15.87 -21.33 13.47
CA HIS A 16 14.43 -21.16 13.51
C HIS A 16 14.06 -19.73 13.89
N LEU A 17 14.22 -18.79 12.94
CA LEU A 17 13.49 -17.53 13.00
C LEU A 17 12.03 -17.85 12.79
N GLY A 18 11.26 -17.66 13.86
CA GLY A 18 9.84 -17.97 13.97
C GLY A 18 9.10 -17.57 12.71
N THR A 19 8.85 -18.57 11.86
CA THR A 19 7.82 -18.49 10.84
C THR A 19 6.55 -18.29 11.65
N ALA A 20 6.03 -17.07 11.68
CA ALA A 20 4.67 -16.84 12.10
C ALA A 20 3.82 -17.67 11.15
N HIS A 21 3.56 -18.92 11.55
CA HIS A 21 2.63 -19.79 10.89
C HIS A 21 1.30 -19.08 11.03
N TYR A 22 0.95 -18.31 10.00
CA TYR A 22 -0.43 -17.96 9.75
C TYR A 22 -1.17 -19.29 9.74
N ARG A 23 -1.80 -19.62 10.87
CA ARG A 23 -2.72 -20.74 10.96
C ARG A 23 -4.00 -20.21 10.33
N PRO A 24 -4.32 -20.59 9.09
CA PRO A 24 -5.63 -20.26 8.54
C PRO A 24 -6.66 -20.79 9.54
N ARG A 25 -7.64 -19.95 9.87
CA ARG A 25 -8.74 -20.34 10.75
C ARG A 25 -9.54 -21.37 9.96
N TRP A 26 -9.25 -22.65 10.20
CA TRP A 26 -9.79 -23.83 9.52
C TRP A 26 -11.30 -23.66 9.23
N GLY A 27 -11.61 -23.28 7.99
CA GLY A 27 -12.94 -22.83 7.55
C GLY A 27 -12.93 -21.64 6.58
N GLU A 28 -11.88 -20.80 6.60
CA GLU A 28 -11.79 -19.61 5.73
C GLU A 28 -11.33 -19.92 4.29
N ASP A 29 -10.59 -21.01 4.05
CA ASP A 29 -10.05 -21.32 2.71
C ASP A 29 -11.15 -21.57 1.66
N ASN A 30 -12.24 -22.22 2.06
CA ASN A 30 -13.41 -22.41 1.19
C ASN A 30 -14.20 -21.11 1.00
N ALA A 31 -14.35 -20.30 2.05
CA ALA A 31 -15.05 -19.02 1.96
C ALA A 31 -14.33 -18.02 1.04
N VAL A 32 -12.98 -18.03 1.04
CA VAL A 32 -12.18 -17.22 0.11
C VAL A 32 -12.30 -17.75 -1.32
N ALA A 33 -12.28 -19.07 -1.52
CA ALA A 33 -12.50 -19.67 -2.83
C ALA A 33 -13.90 -19.29 -3.38
N ASP A 34 -14.94 -19.39 -2.56
CA ASP A 34 -16.32 -19.03 -2.92
C ASP A 34 -16.44 -17.54 -3.24
N ALA A 35 -15.81 -16.67 -2.44
CA ALA A 35 -15.82 -15.23 -2.67
C ALA A 35 -15.09 -14.84 -3.97
N LEU A 36 -14.00 -15.54 -4.31
CA LEU A 36 -13.27 -15.35 -5.56
C LEU A 36 -14.10 -15.79 -6.77
N GLU A 37 -14.88 -16.87 -6.64
CA GLU A 37 -15.72 -17.37 -7.72
C GLU A 37 -16.92 -16.48 -8.04
N GLN A 38 -17.42 -15.75 -7.04
CA GLN A 38 -18.55 -14.83 -7.18
C GLN A 38 -18.14 -13.45 -7.73
N TYR A 39 -16.85 -13.10 -7.65
CA TYR A 39 -16.39 -11.79 -8.10
C TYR A 39 -16.27 -11.70 -9.62
N ILE A 40 -16.91 -10.68 -10.21
CA ILE A 40 -16.82 -10.36 -11.64
C ILE A 40 -15.94 -9.10 -11.78
N PRO A 41 -14.78 -9.18 -12.46
CA PRO A 41 -13.91 -8.03 -12.68
C PRO A 41 -14.52 -7.05 -13.68
N ASP A 42 -13.90 -5.87 -13.81
CA ASP A 42 -14.34 -4.81 -14.74
C ASP A 42 -13.92 -5.13 -16.19
N LEU A 43 -14.34 -6.28 -16.69
CA LEU A 43 -14.16 -6.76 -18.06
C LEU A 43 -15.53 -7.07 -18.67
N THR A 44 -15.59 -7.16 -20.00
CA THR A 44 -16.80 -7.69 -20.65
C THR A 44 -16.99 -9.15 -20.24
N GLU A 45 -18.24 -9.62 -20.17
CA GLU A 45 -18.55 -11.00 -19.79
C GLU A 45 -17.81 -12.02 -20.66
N HIS A 46 -17.75 -11.77 -21.97
CA HIS A 46 -17.03 -12.61 -22.93
C HIS A 46 -15.52 -12.65 -22.66
N ASP A 47 -14.90 -11.52 -22.32
CA ASP A 47 -13.46 -11.48 -22.00
C ASP A 47 -13.18 -12.18 -20.68
N TRP A 48 -14.07 -12.00 -19.70
CA TRP A 48 -13.95 -12.65 -18.40
C TRP A 48 -14.03 -14.18 -18.52
N VAL A 49 -15.05 -14.72 -19.19
CA VAL A 49 -15.22 -16.17 -19.37
C VAL A 49 -13.97 -16.82 -19.96
N ARG A 50 -13.31 -16.15 -20.90
CA ARG A 50 -12.10 -16.65 -21.57
C ARG A 50 -10.85 -16.60 -20.70
N ALA A 51 -10.74 -15.65 -19.78
CA ALA A 51 -9.57 -15.49 -18.90
C ALA A 51 -9.76 -16.15 -17.52
N ARG A 52 -10.99 -16.46 -17.13
CA ARG A 52 -11.41 -16.83 -15.76
C ARG A 52 -10.55 -17.90 -15.13
N ASP A 53 -10.35 -19.03 -15.81
CA ASP A 53 -9.69 -20.19 -15.21
C ASP A 53 -8.22 -19.91 -14.87
N ILE A 54 -7.49 -19.24 -15.78
CA ILE A 54 -6.09 -18.84 -15.57
C ILE A 54 -6.01 -17.81 -14.43
N VAL A 55 -6.93 -16.84 -14.43
CA VAL A 55 -6.96 -15.79 -13.40
C VAL A 55 -7.21 -16.39 -12.02
N LEU A 56 -8.22 -17.25 -11.89
CA LEU A 56 -8.56 -17.87 -10.61
C LEU A 56 -7.46 -18.82 -10.12
N ASP A 57 -6.84 -19.60 -11.01
CA ASP A 57 -5.70 -20.45 -10.67
C ASP A 57 -4.52 -19.62 -10.12
N VAL A 58 -4.16 -18.54 -10.82
CA VAL A 58 -3.09 -17.63 -10.37
C VAL A 58 -3.45 -16.99 -9.02
N VAL A 59 -4.66 -16.45 -8.89
CA VAL A 59 -5.09 -15.75 -7.68
C VAL A 59 -5.12 -16.70 -6.47
N ARG A 60 -5.67 -17.92 -6.62
CA ARG A 60 -5.65 -18.94 -5.55
C ARG A 60 -4.23 -19.26 -5.08
N LYS A 61 -3.26 -19.35 -6.00
CA LYS A 61 -1.86 -19.62 -5.67
C LYS A 61 -1.19 -18.49 -4.87
N VAL A 62 -1.46 -17.23 -5.23
CA VAL A 62 -0.76 -16.08 -4.60
C VAL A 62 -1.49 -15.51 -3.39
N ARG A 63 -2.81 -15.72 -3.28
CA ARG A 63 -3.65 -15.09 -2.25
C ARG A 63 -3.16 -15.29 -0.82
N PRO A 64 -2.72 -16.49 -0.38
CA PRO A 64 -2.24 -16.69 0.99
C PRO A 64 -1.07 -15.79 1.40
N GLN A 65 -0.28 -15.32 0.43
CA GLN A 65 0.89 -14.45 0.66
C GLN A 65 0.58 -12.96 0.43
N LEU A 66 -0.58 -12.62 -0.16
CA LEU A 66 -1.00 -11.25 -0.50
C LEU A 66 -2.25 -10.82 0.30
N SER A 67 -2.21 -10.96 1.62
CA SER A 67 -3.31 -10.57 2.51
C SER A 67 -3.60 -9.06 2.51
N SER A 68 -2.60 -8.22 2.14
CA SER A 68 -2.71 -6.76 2.12
C SER A 68 -3.57 -6.18 1.00
N TYR A 69 -3.85 -6.97 -0.05
CA TYR A 69 -4.75 -6.57 -1.12
C TYR A 69 -6.13 -7.18 -0.93
N THR A 70 -7.17 -6.44 -1.34
CA THR A 70 -8.53 -6.97 -1.41
C THR A 70 -8.64 -7.94 -2.59
N ASP A 71 -9.48 -8.97 -2.45
CA ASP A 71 -9.72 -9.97 -3.50
C ASP A 71 -10.15 -9.30 -4.82
N ALA A 72 -11.07 -8.35 -4.74
CA ALA A 72 -11.51 -7.56 -5.89
C ALA A 72 -10.35 -6.84 -6.60
N ALA A 73 -9.42 -6.23 -5.86
CA ALA A 73 -8.29 -5.54 -6.46
C ALA A 73 -7.30 -6.50 -7.13
N LEU A 74 -7.11 -7.68 -6.52
CA LEU A 74 -6.21 -8.71 -7.02
C LEU A 74 -6.78 -9.36 -8.29
N VAL A 75 -8.02 -9.84 -8.25
CA VAL A 75 -8.70 -10.45 -9.41
C VAL A 75 -8.79 -9.46 -10.56
N ASN A 76 -9.18 -8.21 -10.30
CA ASN A 76 -9.30 -7.21 -11.37
C ASN A 76 -7.94 -6.87 -12.01
N ALA A 77 -6.87 -6.75 -11.20
CA ALA A 77 -5.53 -6.51 -11.74
C ALA A 77 -5.03 -7.69 -12.60
N VAL A 78 -5.21 -8.91 -12.14
CA VAL A 78 -4.79 -10.13 -12.84
C VAL A 78 -5.63 -10.36 -14.10
N ALA A 79 -6.96 -10.18 -14.04
CA ALA A 79 -7.86 -10.37 -15.17
C ALA A 79 -7.52 -9.47 -16.36
N HIS A 80 -7.38 -8.16 -16.14
CA HIS A 80 -6.99 -7.24 -17.21
C HIS A 80 -5.59 -7.53 -17.77
N HIS A 81 -4.67 -8.00 -16.92
CA HIS A 81 -3.31 -8.34 -17.35
C HIS A 81 -3.31 -9.57 -18.25
N VAL A 82 -3.99 -10.65 -17.82
CA VAL A 82 -4.12 -11.90 -18.59
C VAL A 82 -4.87 -11.64 -19.89
N ASP A 83 -5.99 -10.91 -19.85
CA ASP A 83 -6.77 -10.57 -21.04
C ASP A 83 -5.93 -9.83 -22.08
N TRP A 84 -5.21 -8.79 -21.67
CA TRP A 84 -4.32 -8.06 -22.57
C TRP A 84 -3.20 -8.96 -23.11
N CYS A 85 -2.54 -9.74 -22.26
CA CYS A 85 -1.42 -10.55 -22.71
C CYS A 85 -1.84 -11.63 -23.72
N VAL A 86 -2.92 -12.35 -23.44
CA VAL A 86 -3.35 -13.49 -24.26
C VAL A 86 -4.11 -13.01 -25.50
N TYR A 87 -5.08 -12.11 -25.33
CA TYR A 87 -6.03 -11.77 -26.41
C TYR A 87 -5.65 -10.52 -27.19
N VAL A 88 -4.85 -9.61 -26.63
CA VAL A 88 -4.38 -8.41 -27.33
C VAL A 88 -2.96 -8.59 -27.86
N ALA A 89 -2.06 -9.13 -27.05
CA ALA A 89 -0.64 -9.30 -27.40
C ALA A 89 -0.26 -10.68 -27.93
N GLY A 90 -1.14 -11.69 -27.80
CA GLY A 90 -0.93 -13.04 -28.36
C GLY A 90 0.12 -13.87 -27.62
N PHE A 91 0.38 -13.61 -26.34
CA PHE A 91 1.26 -14.44 -25.53
C PHE A 91 0.62 -15.79 -25.21
N ASP A 92 1.47 -16.80 -25.01
CA ASP A 92 1.05 -18.10 -24.49
C ASP A 92 0.43 -17.95 -23.09
N PRO A 93 -0.72 -18.56 -22.78
CA PRO A 93 -1.36 -18.55 -21.45
C PRO A 93 -0.56 -19.20 -20.31
N ASP A 94 0.76 -19.33 -20.43
CA ASP A 94 1.65 -19.80 -19.35
C ASP A 94 1.96 -18.66 -18.36
N PRO A 95 1.59 -18.77 -17.07
CA PRO A 95 1.94 -17.79 -16.04
C PRO A 95 3.45 -17.46 -15.98
N SER A 96 4.33 -18.37 -16.41
CA SER A 96 5.76 -18.10 -16.47
C SER A 96 6.13 -17.01 -17.47
N VAL A 97 5.39 -16.90 -18.57
CA VAL A 97 5.55 -15.88 -19.61
C VAL A 97 4.79 -14.62 -19.23
N LEU A 98 3.54 -14.78 -18.79
CA LEU A 98 2.63 -13.66 -18.52
C LEU A 98 3.15 -12.73 -17.40
N PHE A 99 3.76 -13.28 -16.34
CA PHE A 99 4.17 -12.50 -15.16
C PHE A 99 5.64 -12.08 -15.16
N ARG A 100 6.27 -12.00 -16.34
CA ARG A 100 7.60 -11.39 -16.47
C ARG A 100 7.54 -9.87 -16.28
N ARG A 101 8.65 -9.30 -15.79
CA ARG A 101 8.75 -7.88 -15.46
C ARG A 101 8.49 -6.96 -16.67
N ASP A 102 9.02 -7.32 -17.83
CA ASP A 102 8.88 -6.62 -19.10
C ASP A 102 7.44 -6.70 -19.63
N VAL A 103 6.83 -7.88 -19.59
CA VAL A 103 5.44 -8.12 -20.02
C VAL A 103 4.45 -7.33 -19.17
N ILE A 104 4.60 -7.33 -17.84
CA ILE A 104 3.79 -6.50 -16.93
C ILE A 104 3.95 -5.01 -17.25
N GLY A 105 5.18 -4.56 -17.55
CA GLY A 105 5.45 -3.18 -17.93
C GLY A 105 4.70 -2.77 -19.19
N ALA A 106 4.76 -3.60 -20.23
CA ALA A 106 4.07 -3.38 -21.49
C ALA A 106 2.54 -3.39 -21.33
N ALA A 107 2.00 -4.39 -20.61
CA ALA A 107 0.57 -4.51 -20.35
C ALA A 107 0.01 -3.27 -19.63
N VAL A 108 0.65 -2.85 -18.53
CA VAL A 108 0.21 -1.67 -17.76
C VAL A 108 0.31 -0.40 -18.59
N ALA A 109 1.34 -0.26 -19.44
CA ALA A 109 1.46 0.88 -20.33
C ALA A 109 0.28 0.94 -21.31
N ALA A 110 -0.10 -0.20 -21.88
CA ALA A 110 -1.18 -0.34 -22.86
C ALA A 110 -2.61 -0.28 -22.27
N MET A 111 -2.79 -0.41 -20.96
CA MET A 111 -4.11 -0.34 -20.34
C MET A 111 -4.81 1.01 -20.62
N PRO A 112 -6.10 1.01 -21.00
CA PRO A 112 -6.86 2.23 -21.37
C PRO A 112 -7.24 3.11 -20.16
N THR A 113 -6.76 2.81 -18.95
CA THR A 113 -7.10 3.58 -17.75
C THR A 113 -6.48 4.98 -17.80
N SER A 114 -7.25 6.00 -17.45
CA SER A 114 -6.86 7.42 -17.58
C SER A 114 -5.96 7.96 -16.46
N ARG A 115 -5.90 7.31 -15.29
CA ARG A 115 -5.13 7.81 -14.14
C ARG A 115 -3.81 7.07 -13.93
N THR A 116 -2.71 7.82 -13.85
CA THR A 116 -1.36 7.31 -13.56
C THR A 116 -1.29 6.54 -12.24
N SER A 117 -2.04 6.98 -11.21
CA SER A 117 -2.09 6.31 -9.91
C SER A 117 -2.70 4.91 -10.01
N THR A 118 -3.75 4.72 -10.82
CA THR A 118 -4.37 3.41 -11.05
C THR A 118 -3.40 2.46 -11.76
N LYS A 119 -2.69 2.94 -12.79
CA LYS A 119 -1.63 2.17 -13.46
C LYS A 119 -0.51 1.77 -12.48
N GLY A 120 -0.07 2.71 -11.64
CA GLY A 120 0.92 2.46 -10.59
C GLY A 120 0.47 1.37 -9.61
N ARG A 121 -0.77 1.45 -9.10
CA ARG A 121 -1.33 0.44 -8.20
C ARG A 121 -1.42 -0.94 -8.85
N ARG A 122 -1.94 -1.04 -10.08
CA ARG A 122 -2.03 -2.31 -10.82
C ARG A 122 -0.65 -2.92 -11.04
N ARG A 123 0.33 -2.10 -11.44
CA ARG A 123 1.73 -2.53 -11.61
C ARG A 123 2.32 -3.11 -10.33
N SER A 124 2.11 -2.44 -9.19
CA SER A 124 2.59 -2.94 -7.90
C SER A 124 1.98 -4.28 -7.53
N ILE A 125 0.67 -4.45 -7.73
CA ILE A 125 -0.01 -5.74 -7.49
C ILE A 125 0.60 -6.82 -8.38
N LEU A 126 0.70 -6.59 -9.70
CA LEU A 126 1.22 -7.56 -10.66
C LEU A 126 2.68 -7.94 -10.40
N PHE A 127 3.51 -7.00 -9.94
CA PHE A 127 4.88 -7.32 -9.53
C PHE A 127 4.91 -8.22 -8.30
N ARG A 128 4.07 -7.97 -7.28
CA ARG A 128 3.98 -8.87 -6.13
C ARG A 128 3.47 -10.26 -6.51
N VAL A 129 2.52 -10.35 -7.45
CA VAL A 129 2.07 -11.63 -8.03
C VAL A 129 3.25 -12.35 -8.71
N GLY A 130 4.00 -11.65 -9.58
CA GLY A 130 5.15 -12.23 -10.27
C GLY A 130 6.29 -12.64 -9.35
N GLU A 131 6.53 -11.92 -8.24
CA GLU A 131 7.48 -12.29 -7.19
C GLU A 131 7.10 -13.61 -6.51
N ILE A 132 5.83 -13.76 -6.09
CA ILE A 132 5.36 -14.98 -5.42
C ILE A 132 5.36 -16.19 -6.36
N LEU A 133 5.05 -15.97 -7.64
CA LEU A 133 5.15 -17.03 -8.66
C LEU A 133 6.60 -17.37 -9.03
N GLY A 134 7.61 -16.68 -8.45
CA GLY A 134 9.02 -16.88 -8.75
C GLY A 134 9.43 -16.44 -10.17
N ARG A 135 8.64 -15.56 -10.80
CA ARG A 135 8.85 -15.07 -12.18
C ARG A 135 9.58 -13.73 -12.22
N ILE A 136 9.51 -12.99 -11.13
CA ILE A 136 10.28 -11.77 -10.93
C ILE A 136 11.27 -12.06 -9.80
N PRO A 137 12.58 -11.86 -10.02
CA PRO A 137 13.55 -12.01 -8.96
C PRO A 137 13.18 -11.01 -7.85
N ILE A 138 12.93 -11.54 -6.66
CA ILE A 138 12.74 -10.72 -5.46
C ILE A 138 14.09 -10.03 -5.24
N PRO A 139 14.15 -8.69 -5.28
CA PRO A 139 15.41 -8.01 -5.00
C PRO A 139 15.89 -8.44 -3.62
N SER A 140 17.16 -8.81 -3.52
CA SER A 140 17.79 -9.13 -2.24
C SER A 140 17.47 -8.01 -1.25
N HIS A 141 17.10 -8.38 -0.01
CA HIS A 141 16.81 -7.41 1.03
C HIS A 141 17.88 -6.32 1.03
N LEU A 142 17.44 -5.08 0.82
CA LEU A 142 18.35 -3.95 0.93
C LEU A 142 18.90 -3.95 2.36
N PRO A 143 20.19 -3.64 2.55
CA PRO A 143 20.73 -3.44 3.88
C PRO A 143 19.83 -2.43 4.60
N THR A 144 19.57 -2.68 5.89
CA THR A 144 18.79 -1.75 6.72
C THR A 144 19.38 -0.36 6.57
N LEU A 145 18.56 0.59 6.14
CA LEU A 145 18.97 1.99 6.09
C LEU A 145 19.46 2.38 7.49
N ALA A 146 20.56 3.13 7.56
CA ALA A 146 20.98 3.74 8.80
C ALA A 146 19.77 4.46 9.41
N GLY A 147 19.57 4.30 10.72
CA GLY A 147 18.43 4.90 11.41
C GLY A 147 18.31 6.37 11.01
N ALA A 148 17.16 6.74 10.44
CA ALA A 148 16.94 8.13 10.07
C ALA A 148 17.10 8.99 11.32
N THR A 149 17.90 10.05 11.23
CA THR A 149 17.91 11.06 12.29
C THR A 149 16.47 11.52 12.45
N PRO A 150 15.88 11.43 13.66
CA PRO A 150 14.50 11.84 13.86
C PRO A 150 14.36 13.28 13.38
N THR A 151 13.39 13.53 12.51
CA THR A 151 13.08 14.88 12.06
C THR A 151 12.88 15.75 13.30
N THR A 152 13.56 16.89 13.34
CA THR A 152 13.39 17.86 14.41
C THR A 152 11.90 18.13 14.58
N PRO A 153 11.34 18.04 15.80
CA PRO A 153 9.93 18.31 16.02
C PRO A 153 9.60 19.71 15.51
N TYR A 154 8.43 19.86 14.87
CA TYR A 154 7.95 21.16 14.40
C TYR A 154 7.98 22.17 15.53
N TRP A 155 8.41 23.39 15.23
CA TRP A 155 8.30 24.47 16.20
C TRP A 155 6.84 24.85 16.41
N THR A 156 6.49 25.30 17.61
CA THR A 156 5.12 25.76 17.94
C THR A 156 4.63 26.79 16.92
N THR A 157 5.51 27.68 16.46
CA THR A 157 5.19 28.70 15.46
C THR A 157 4.88 28.13 14.07
N GLU A 158 5.46 26.99 13.70
CA GLU A 158 5.13 26.30 12.45
C GLU A 158 3.77 25.60 12.55
N ILE A 159 3.47 25.01 13.70
CA ILE A 159 2.16 24.41 14.00
C ILE A 159 1.08 25.50 13.93
N ASP A 160 1.30 26.64 14.60
CA ASP A 160 0.37 27.78 14.59
C ASP A 160 0.15 28.31 13.17
N ARG A 161 1.23 28.44 12.39
CA ARG A 161 1.15 28.85 10.98
C ARG A 161 0.31 27.87 10.15
N TYR A 162 0.48 26.57 10.36
CA TYR A 162 -0.26 25.53 9.65
C TYR A 162 -1.75 25.54 10.03
N VAL A 163 -2.07 25.66 11.31
CA VAL A 163 -3.44 25.76 11.81
C VAL A 163 -4.12 27.01 11.25
N GLN A 164 -3.44 28.17 11.33
CA GLN A 164 -4.00 29.44 10.87
C GLN A 164 -4.20 29.46 9.35
N ALA A 165 -3.28 28.87 8.58
CA ALA A 165 -3.45 28.69 7.13
C ALA A 165 -4.68 27.82 6.80
N ASN A 166 -4.88 26.70 7.52
CA ASN A 166 -6.04 25.83 7.30
C ASN A 166 -7.37 26.48 7.68
N LEU A 167 -7.41 27.24 8.78
CA LEU A 167 -8.60 27.99 9.18
C LEU A 167 -8.96 29.07 8.14
N ALA A 168 -7.97 29.81 7.62
CA ALA A 168 -8.18 30.80 6.57
C ALA A 168 -8.68 30.16 5.26
N ALA A 169 -8.14 28.99 4.89
CA ALA A 169 -8.58 28.24 3.71
C ALA A 169 -10.03 27.74 3.85
N ALA A 170 -10.41 27.23 5.02
CA ALA A 170 -11.77 26.78 5.30
C ALA A 170 -12.79 27.94 5.25
N ALA A 171 -12.45 29.08 5.86
CA ALA A 171 -13.29 30.28 5.81
C ALA A 171 -13.49 30.79 4.37
N SER A 172 -12.44 30.73 3.55
CA SER A 172 -12.48 31.13 2.14
C SER A 172 -13.24 30.15 1.24
N ALA A 173 -13.24 28.85 1.57
CA ALA A 173 -14.00 27.84 0.85
C ALA A 173 -15.52 27.99 1.06
N GLY A 174 -15.96 28.31 2.28
CA GLY A 174 -17.37 28.56 2.59
C GLY A 174 -17.96 29.77 1.85
N HIS A 175 -17.15 30.79 1.55
CA HIS A 175 -17.62 31.99 0.86
C HIS A 175 -17.90 31.77 -0.63
N ARG A 176 -17.16 30.86 -1.29
CA ARG A 176 -17.33 30.55 -2.73
C ARG A 176 -18.59 29.74 -3.04
N SER A 177 -19.10 28.96 -2.07
CA SER A 177 -20.32 28.16 -2.28
C SER A 177 -21.61 28.98 -2.25
N ARG A 178 -21.56 30.25 -1.82
CA ARG A 178 -22.77 31.07 -1.58
C ARG A 178 -23.04 32.15 -2.64
N THR A 179 -22.08 32.45 -3.51
CA THR A 179 -22.22 33.42 -4.62
C THR A 179 -22.49 32.77 -5.97
N GLY A 180 -22.80 31.47 -6.01
CA GLY A 180 -23.44 30.85 -7.16
C GLY A 180 -24.80 31.49 -7.40
N ALA A 181 -24.85 32.45 -8.33
CA ALA A 181 -26.07 33.15 -8.72
C ALA A 181 -27.20 32.15 -9.03
N PRO A 182 -28.42 32.37 -8.54
CA PRO A 182 -29.57 31.53 -8.87
C PRO A 182 -29.85 31.66 -10.36
N ARG A 183 -29.46 30.65 -11.15
CA ARG A 183 -29.98 30.50 -12.52
C ARG A 183 -31.41 29.98 -12.36
N GLY A 184 -32.37 30.89 -12.52
CA GLY A 184 -33.78 30.65 -12.25
C GLY A 184 -34.34 29.48 -13.06
N THR A 185 -34.95 28.53 -12.35
CA THR A 185 -36.08 27.74 -12.83
C THR A 185 -37.06 27.63 -11.67
N ALA A 186 -38.19 28.32 -11.82
CA ALA A 186 -39.29 28.27 -10.88
C ALA A 186 -39.94 26.88 -10.91
N GLY A 187 -40.00 26.23 -9.75
CA GLY A 187 -40.76 25.01 -9.50
C GLY A 187 -41.09 24.93 -8.00
N PRO A 188 -42.34 24.67 -7.60
CA PRO A 188 -42.78 24.78 -6.21
C PRO A 188 -42.32 23.60 -5.34
N ALA A 189 -41.75 23.93 -4.17
CA ALA A 189 -41.53 23.05 -3.01
C ALA A 189 -42.84 22.94 -2.17
N PRO A 190 -43.03 22.01 -1.19
CA PRO A 190 -42.13 21.68 -0.07
C PRO A 190 -42.10 20.15 0.27
N ALA A 191 -41.41 19.56 1.25
CA ALA A 191 -40.86 19.97 2.54
C ALA A 191 -39.78 18.94 2.99
N ALA A 192 -38.76 19.38 3.73
CA ALA A 192 -38.01 18.66 4.79
C ALA A 192 -36.57 19.17 4.88
N ALA A 193 -36.32 20.13 5.77
CA ALA A 193 -34.97 20.55 6.15
C ALA A 193 -34.98 21.02 7.60
N ASP A 194 -34.60 20.12 8.54
CA ASP A 194 -34.45 20.50 9.94
C ASP A 194 -33.44 19.63 10.74
N ALA A 195 -32.29 19.25 10.15
CA ALA A 195 -31.39 18.30 10.84
C ALA A 195 -29.86 18.47 10.64
N ARG A 196 -29.33 19.67 10.35
CA ARG A 196 -27.87 19.82 10.10
C ARG A 196 -27.15 20.98 10.79
N VAL A 197 -27.57 21.35 12.00
CA VAL A 197 -26.84 22.35 12.81
C VAL A 197 -26.12 21.73 14.03
N GLY A 198 -26.31 20.44 14.32
CA GLY A 198 -25.72 19.78 15.50
C GLY A 198 -24.24 19.35 15.40
N GLU A 199 -23.66 19.23 14.20
CA GLU A 199 -22.39 18.50 14.02
C GLU A 199 -21.12 19.37 14.14
N ILE A 200 -21.23 20.70 14.11
CA ILE A 200 -20.05 21.60 14.11
C ILE A 200 -19.61 21.98 15.54
N LEU A 201 -20.48 21.82 16.54
CA LEU A 201 -20.15 22.13 17.94
C LEU A 201 -19.29 21.05 18.62
N ASP A 202 -19.18 19.85 18.05
CA ASP A 202 -18.49 18.71 18.68
C ASP A 202 -16.95 18.75 18.53
N ALA A 203 -16.45 19.29 17.42
CA ALA A 203 -15.01 19.33 17.13
C ALA A 203 -14.22 20.31 18.03
N ARG A 204 -14.87 21.35 18.55
CA ARG A 204 -14.23 22.33 19.43
C ARG A 204 -14.07 21.78 20.85
N THR A 205 -15.08 21.08 21.35
CA THR A 205 -15.07 20.42 22.66
C THR A 205 -13.97 19.34 22.75
N LEU A 206 -13.79 18.56 21.68
CA LEU A 206 -12.71 17.55 21.60
C LEU A 206 -11.29 18.13 21.59
N LEU A 207 -11.11 19.35 21.08
CA LEU A 207 -9.82 20.05 21.07
C LEU A 207 -9.47 20.66 22.44
N GLU A 208 -10.46 21.03 23.24
CA GLU A 208 -10.28 21.50 24.62
C GLU A 208 -9.90 20.34 25.58
N ASP A 209 -10.45 19.13 25.38
CA ASP A 209 -10.12 17.94 26.20
C ASP A 209 -8.68 17.43 25.99
N LEU A 210 -8.17 17.52 24.76
CA LEU A 210 -6.78 17.16 24.43
C LEU A 210 -5.74 18.14 24.98
N ARG A 211 -6.13 19.37 25.30
CA ARG A 211 -5.25 20.36 25.94
C ARG A 211 -5.08 20.13 27.44
N THR A 212 -6.10 19.58 28.10
CA THR A 212 -6.09 19.37 29.56
C THR A 212 -5.32 18.11 29.99
N THR A 213 -5.14 17.14 29.09
CA THR A 213 -4.51 15.84 29.39
C THR A 213 -3.00 15.75 29.11
N ALA A 214 -2.34 16.85 28.72
CA ALA A 214 -0.90 16.83 28.52
C ALA A 214 -0.16 16.70 29.88
N PRO A 215 0.59 15.61 30.14
CA PRO A 215 1.31 15.45 31.39
C PRO A 215 2.39 16.51 31.50
N THR A 216 2.37 17.26 32.59
CA THR A 216 3.38 18.27 32.95
C THR A 216 4.73 17.57 33.06
N ARG A 217 5.57 17.73 32.04
CA ARG A 217 6.91 17.15 31.98
C ARG A 217 7.78 17.87 33.02
N THR A 218 7.96 17.23 34.17
CA THR A 218 8.94 17.63 35.19
C THR A 218 10.32 17.66 34.55
N THR A 219 10.87 18.86 34.38
CA THR A 219 12.24 19.08 33.94
C THR A 219 13.19 18.56 35.02
N SER A 220 13.81 17.41 34.76
CA SER A 220 14.96 16.92 35.52
C SER A 220 16.22 17.62 35.00
N PRO A 221 16.98 18.33 35.85
CA PRO A 221 18.28 18.85 35.47
C PRO A 221 19.37 17.78 35.65
N ASP A 222 20.44 17.94 34.85
CA ASP A 222 21.79 17.41 35.01
C ASP A 222 22.07 15.92 34.84
N PHE A 223 22.55 15.57 33.64
CA PHE A 223 23.54 14.51 33.45
C PHE A 223 24.80 15.11 32.83
N PRO A 224 25.91 15.25 33.59
CA PRO A 224 27.21 15.56 33.03
C PRO A 224 27.95 14.26 32.68
N GLY A 225 28.55 14.23 31.49
CA GLY A 225 29.70 13.39 31.19
C GLY A 225 29.45 12.12 30.38
N CYS A 226 29.60 12.22 29.06
CA CYS A 226 30.09 11.10 28.27
C CYS A 226 31.04 11.61 27.18
N THR A 227 32.30 11.84 27.58
CA THR A 227 33.43 12.04 26.67
C THR A 227 33.91 10.66 26.20
N THR A 228 33.45 10.21 25.04
CA THR A 228 34.06 9.07 24.36
C THR A 228 35.07 9.57 23.33
N VAL A 229 36.33 9.27 23.60
CA VAL A 229 37.51 9.56 22.79
C VAL A 229 37.51 8.66 21.56
N CYS A 230 37.54 9.25 20.36
CA CYS A 230 37.65 8.51 19.11
C CYS A 230 39.14 8.31 18.79
N SER A 231 39.63 7.09 18.98
CA SER A 231 41.00 6.70 18.65
C SER A 231 41.08 6.28 17.17
N CYS A 232 41.67 7.12 16.33
CA CYS A 232 42.07 6.76 14.97
C CYS A 232 43.38 5.99 15.02
N ALA A 233 43.32 4.67 14.84
CA ALA A 233 44.50 3.85 14.59
C ALA A 233 44.81 3.88 13.09
N SER A 234 45.93 4.53 12.76
CA SER A 234 46.62 4.47 11.48
C SER A 234 47.19 3.06 11.24
N LEU A 235 46.90 2.50 10.06
CA LEU A 235 47.72 1.48 9.39
C LEU A 235 47.94 2.07 7.98
N GLY A 236 49.14 2.36 7.47
CA GLY A 236 50.44 1.78 7.77
C GLY A 236 50.88 0.94 6.56
N LEU A 237 51.45 1.64 5.56
CA LEU A 237 52.34 1.20 4.46
C LEU A 237 52.05 -0.10 3.70
#